data_AF-A0A1V5T8Z7-F1
#
_entry.id   AF-A0A1V5T8Z7-F1
#
_cell.length_a   1.000
_cell.length_b   1.000
_cell.length_c   1.000
_cell.angle_alpha   90.00
_cell.angle_beta   90.00
_cell.angle_gamma   90.00
#
_symmetry.space_group_name_H-M   'P 1'
#
loop_
_entity.id
_entity.type
_entity.pdbx_description
1 polymer ?
#
loop_
_entity_poly.entity_id
_entity_poly.type
_entity_poly.pdbx_seq_one_letter_code
_entity_poly.pdbx_strand_id
1 'polypeptide(L)'
;MAKKIAGDGEGATHLIECNVCGAKNDEVARNLAKSVISSSLVKAAFFGKDANWGRILCAMGYSGELFTQSGTSVFFDSGAGEIEVFHKGVPLDFDEPKAKEILGETEVRIRIELEDGKGKGTAWGCDLTYDYVKINGDYRT
;
A
#
# COMPACT_ATOMS: atom_id res chain seq x y z
N MET A 1 0.42 11.71 15.58
CA MET A 1 -1.04 11.94 15.55
C MET A 1 -1.68 11.33 14.30
N ALA A 2 -1.16 11.60 13.09
CA ALA A 2 -1.69 11.04 11.83
C ALA A 2 -1.80 9.50 11.79
N LYS A 3 -0.80 8.75 12.27
CA LYS A 3 -0.85 7.27 12.32
C LYS A 3 -2.00 6.72 13.19
N LYS A 4 -2.27 7.37 14.34
CA LYS A 4 -3.35 6.94 15.24
C LYS A 4 -4.73 7.15 14.64
N ILE A 5 -4.92 8.22 13.86
CA ILE A 5 -6.19 8.49 13.15
C ILE A 5 -6.38 7.49 12.00
N ALA A 6 -5.31 7.19 11.25
CA ALA A 6 -5.37 6.23 10.15
C ALA A 6 -5.64 4.80 10.61
N GLY A 7 -5.10 4.39 11.77
CA GLY A 7 -5.33 3.07 12.35
C GLY A 7 -6.70 2.92 13.03
N ASP A 8 -7.31 4.03 13.46
CA ASP A 8 -8.64 4.07 14.07
C ASP A 8 -9.74 4.36 13.02
N GLY A 9 -9.51 3.95 11.77
CA GLY A 9 -10.53 4.04 10.73
C GLY A 9 -11.75 3.19 11.10
N GLU A 10 -12.95 3.63 10.75
CA GLU A 10 -14.18 2.92 11.08
C GLU A 10 -14.17 1.49 10.50
N GLY A 11 -14.13 0.49 11.39
CA GLY A 11 -14.04 -0.92 11.01
C GLY A 11 -12.67 -1.37 10.47
N ALA A 12 -11.61 -0.58 10.64
CA ALA A 12 -10.25 -0.93 10.20
C ALA A 12 -9.69 -2.11 11.02
N THR A 13 -8.97 -3.01 10.34
CA THR A 13 -8.25 -4.11 11.00
C THR A 13 -6.75 -4.07 10.78
N HIS A 14 -6.28 -3.34 9.76
CA HIS A 14 -4.86 -3.16 9.45
C HIS A 14 -4.55 -1.67 9.26
N LEU A 15 -3.50 -1.17 9.92
CA LEU A 15 -2.84 0.08 9.57
C LEU A 15 -1.89 -0.19 8.41
N ILE A 16 -2.06 0.56 7.31
CA ILE A 16 -1.24 0.43 6.11
C ILE A 16 -0.36 1.68 5.97
N GLU A 17 0.94 1.48 5.88
CA GLU A 17 1.93 2.53 5.62
C GLU A 17 2.54 2.33 4.23
N CYS A 18 2.41 3.31 3.33
CA CYS A 18 3.05 3.26 2.01
C CYS A 18 4.24 4.22 1.97
N ASN A 19 5.43 3.68 1.73
CA ASN A 19 6.69 4.39 1.59
C ASN A 19 7.11 4.33 0.12
N VAL A 20 7.28 5.49 -0.51
CA VAL A 20 7.85 5.62 -1.85
C VAL A 20 9.20 6.31 -1.74
N CYS A 21 10.24 5.71 -2.30
CA CYS A 21 11.58 6.31 -2.39
C CYS A 21 12.12 6.26 -3.81
N GLY A 22 13.11 7.11 -4.11
CA GLY A 22 13.75 7.17 -5.41
C GLY A 22 12.90 7.79 -6.52
N ALA A 23 11.81 8.48 -6.16
CA ALA A 23 11.03 9.26 -7.11
C ALA A 23 11.82 10.49 -7.58
N LYS A 24 11.32 11.17 -8.63
CA LYS A 24 11.90 12.42 -9.14
C LYS A 24 12.12 13.48 -8.05
N ASN A 25 11.14 13.67 -7.16
CA ASN A 25 11.21 14.56 -5.99
C ASN A 25 10.19 14.11 -4.92
N ASP A 26 10.20 14.75 -3.75
CA ASP A 26 9.35 14.36 -2.62
C ASP A 26 7.85 14.57 -2.88
N GLU A 27 7.48 15.54 -3.73
CA GLU A 27 6.08 15.78 -4.08
C GLU A 27 5.50 14.61 -4.87
N VAL A 28 6.22 14.18 -5.92
CA VAL A 28 5.90 12.99 -6.70
C VAL A 28 5.78 11.76 -5.80
N ALA A 29 6.76 11.54 -4.92
CA ALA A 29 6.75 10.40 -4.00
C ALA A 29 5.54 10.40 -3.06
N ARG A 30 5.18 11.56 -2.50
CA ARG A 30 4.00 11.70 -1.62
C ARG A 30 2.69 11.47 -2.38
N ASN A 31 2.59 11.96 -3.62
CA ASN A 31 1.39 11.80 -4.43
C ASN A 31 1.19 10.33 -4.84
N LEU A 32 2.26 9.63 -5.23
CA LEU A 32 2.25 8.19 -5.47
C LEU A 32 1.81 7.41 -4.21
N ALA A 33 2.42 7.69 -3.05
CA ALA A 33 2.08 7.02 -1.80
C ALA A 33 0.61 7.23 -1.42
N LYS A 34 0.11 8.47 -1.57
CA LYS A 34 -1.31 8.80 -1.32
C LYS A 34 -2.25 8.09 -2.29
N SER A 35 -1.90 7.98 -3.57
CA SER A 35 -2.70 7.26 -4.56
C SER A 35 -2.87 5.79 -4.19
N VAL A 36 -1.76 5.13 -3.81
CA VAL A 36 -1.78 3.73 -3.36
C VAL A 36 -2.66 3.54 -2.13
N ILE A 37 -2.49 4.38 -1.09
CA ILE A 37 -3.27 4.29 0.15
C ILE A 37 -4.77 4.61 -0.06
N SER A 38 -5.11 5.46 -1.03
CA SER A 38 -6.50 5.84 -1.30
C SER A 38 -7.23 4.84 -2.20
N SER A 39 -6.52 3.87 -2.78
CA SER A 39 -7.09 2.88 -3.69
C SER A 39 -7.97 1.87 -2.95
N SER A 40 -9.28 1.87 -3.24
CA SER A 40 -10.21 0.88 -2.68
C SER A 40 -9.79 -0.57 -2.96
N LEU A 41 -9.18 -0.82 -4.13
CA LEU A 41 -8.68 -2.16 -4.48
C LEU A 41 -7.48 -2.57 -3.64
N VAL A 42 -6.55 -1.66 -3.35
CA VAL A 42 -5.43 -1.92 -2.45
C VAL A 42 -5.96 -2.16 -1.05
N LYS A 43 -6.82 -1.27 -0.53
CA LYS A 43 -7.43 -1.40 0.79
C LYS A 43 -8.16 -2.74 0.97
N ALA A 44 -8.90 -3.19 -0.04
CA ALA A 44 -9.58 -4.48 -0.03
C ALA A 44 -8.62 -5.67 -0.13
N ALA A 45 -7.51 -5.55 -0.87
CA ALA A 45 -6.48 -6.61 -0.93
C ALA A 45 -5.84 -6.83 0.43
N PHE A 46 -5.53 -5.75 1.15
CA PHE A 46 -4.96 -5.82 2.50
C PHE A 46 -5.96 -6.41 3.51
N PHE A 47 -7.24 -6.05 3.44
CA PHE A 47 -8.28 -6.72 4.23
C PHE A 47 -8.30 -8.24 3.97
N GLY A 48 -8.17 -8.64 2.70
CA GLY A 48 -8.11 -10.05 2.29
C GLY A 48 -6.78 -10.75 2.51
N LYS A 49 -5.75 -10.04 3.00
CA LYS A 49 -4.36 -10.53 3.11
C LYS A 49 -3.82 -11.07 1.79
N ASP A 50 -4.18 -10.41 0.70
CA ASP A 50 -3.80 -10.74 -0.68
C ASP A 50 -2.62 -9.85 -1.12
N ALA A 51 -1.50 -10.48 -1.47
CA ALA A 51 -0.24 -9.83 -1.86
C ALA A 51 -0.27 -9.29 -3.31
N ASN A 52 -1.30 -8.50 -3.59
CA ASN A 52 -1.64 -8.06 -4.94
C ASN A 52 -0.88 -6.79 -5.35
N TRP A 53 0.38 -6.97 -5.72
CA TRP A 53 1.24 -5.89 -6.22
C TRP A 53 0.69 -5.21 -7.49
N GLY A 54 -0.09 -5.94 -8.31
CA GLY A 54 -0.71 -5.39 -9.52
C GLY A 54 -1.66 -4.23 -9.22
N ARG A 55 -2.42 -4.31 -8.12
CA ARG A 55 -3.30 -3.22 -7.66
C ARG A 55 -2.52 -1.99 -7.19
N ILE A 56 -1.30 -2.17 -6.68
CA ILE A 56 -0.41 -1.09 -6.25
C ILE A 56 0.12 -0.35 -7.47
N LEU A 57 0.64 -1.07 -8.47
CA LEU A 57 1.11 -0.46 -9.72
C LEU A 57 -0.01 0.23 -10.49
N CYS A 58 -1.23 -0.34 -10.48
CA CYS A 58 -2.40 0.31 -11.05
C CYS A 58 -2.70 1.65 -10.36
N ALA A 59 -2.63 1.68 -9.03
CA ALA A 59 -2.84 2.90 -8.25
C ALA A 59 -1.77 3.97 -8.48
N MET A 60 -0.51 3.56 -8.66
CA MET A 60 0.53 4.47 -9.10
C MET A 60 0.27 4.98 -10.53
N GLY A 61 -0.17 4.10 -11.44
CA GLY A 61 -0.43 4.44 -12.84
C GLY A 61 -1.52 5.49 -13.05
N TYR A 62 -2.58 5.49 -12.24
CA TYR A 62 -3.63 6.52 -12.31
C TYR A 62 -3.38 7.74 -11.40
N SER A 63 -2.24 7.81 -10.70
CA SER A 63 -1.94 8.88 -9.74
C SER A 63 -1.79 10.28 -10.37
N GLY A 64 -1.59 10.34 -11.70
CA GLY A 64 -1.23 11.56 -12.42
C GLY A 64 0.27 11.87 -12.40
N GLU A 65 1.06 11.11 -11.65
CA GLU A 65 2.51 11.25 -11.58
C GLU A 65 3.23 10.36 -12.59
N LEU A 66 4.41 10.80 -13.03
CA LEU A 66 5.30 10.00 -13.88
C LEU A 66 6.31 9.23 -13.04
N PHE A 67 6.49 7.95 -13.34
CA PHE A 67 7.51 7.09 -12.77
C PHE A 67 7.96 6.03 -13.79
N THR A 68 9.20 5.54 -13.67
CA THR A 68 9.75 4.55 -14.59
C THR A 68 9.45 3.13 -14.11
N GLN A 69 8.62 2.39 -14.86
CA GLN A 69 8.23 1.02 -14.51
C GLN A 69 9.43 0.06 -14.39
N SER A 70 10.43 0.15 -15.28
CA SER A 70 11.61 -0.73 -15.24
C SER A 70 12.53 -0.46 -14.05
N GLY A 71 12.38 0.67 -13.37
CA GLY A 71 13.09 0.98 -12.13
C GLY A 71 12.25 0.76 -10.88
N THR A 72 11.03 0.18 -11.01
CA THR A 72 10.08 0.04 -9.90
C THR A 72 10.23 -1.32 -9.23
N SER A 73 10.44 -1.34 -7.91
CA SER A 73 10.35 -2.53 -7.05
C SER A 73 9.31 -2.34 -5.95
N VAL A 74 8.65 -3.41 -5.52
CA VAL A 74 7.61 -3.40 -4.49
C VAL A 74 7.87 -4.50 -3.46
N PHE A 75 7.79 -4.12 -2.20
CA PHE A 75 7.98 -4.99 -1.05
C PHE A 75 6.82 -4.84 -0.06
N PHE A 76 6.51 -5.92 0.63
CA PHE A 76 5.66 -5.92 1.83
C PHE A 76 6.51 -6.24 3.05
N ASP A 77 6.30 -5.49 4.13
CA ASP A 77 7.04 -5.61 5.39
C ASP A 77 6.08 -5.45 6.58
N SER A 78 6.32 -6.21 7.65
CA SER A 78 5.62 -6.11 8.92
C SER A 78 6.44 -6.74 10.06
N GLY A 79 5.84 -6.89 11.25
CA GLY A 79 6.46 -7.61 12.36
C GLY A 79 6.84 -9.06 12.06
N ALA A 80 6.19 -9.69 11.07
CA ALA A 80 6.46 -11.07 10.66
C ALA A 80 7.58 -11.18 9.59
N GLY A 81 8.15 -10.06 9.15
CA GLY A 81 9.28 -10.02 8.22
C GLY A 81 8.97 -9.27 6.93
N GLU A 82 9.73 -9.59 5.88
CA GLU A 82 9.70 -8.86 4.61
C GLU A 82 9.69 -9.82 3.40
N ILE A 83 9.00 -9.40 2.34
CA ILE A 83 8.98 -10.08 1.04
C ILE A 83 8.98 -9.08 -0.12
N GLU A 84 9.82 -9.34 -1.13
CA GLU A 84 9.79 -8.64 -2.42
C GLU A 84 8.84 -9.38 -3.37
N VAL A 85 7.96 -8.63 -4.02
CA VAL A 85 6.91 -9.20 -4.90
C VAL A 85 7.00 -8.73 -6.34
N PHE A 86 7.74 -7.64 -6.56
CA PHE A 86 7.98 -7.06 -7.87
C PHE A 86 9.36 -6.40 -7.87
N HIS A 87 10.20 -6.72 -8.85
CA HIS A 87 11.57 -6.23 -8.93
C HIS A 87 11.84 -5.60 -10.28
N LYS A 88 12.19 -4.32 -10.29
CA LYS A 88 12.63 -3.58 -11.50
C LYS A 88 11.77 -3.84 -12.74
N GLY A 89 10.46 -3.69 -12.60
CA GLY A 89 9.51 -3.87 -13.70
C GLY A 89 9.07 -5.31 -13.96
N VAL A 90 9.56 -6.28 -13.18
CA VAL A 90 9.29 -7.71 -13.38
C VAL A 90 8.58 -8.30 -12.16
N PRO A 91 7.46 -9.04 -12.33
CA PRO A 91 6.84 -9.76 -11.23
C PRO A 91 7.73 -10.91 -10.75
N LEU A 92 7.81 -11.10 -9.44
CA LEU A 92 8.54 -12.22 -8.85
C LEU A 92 7.60 -13.39 -8.55
N ASP A 93 8.15 -14.59 -8.59
CA ASP A 93 7.56 -15.75 -7.93
C ASP A 93 7.99 -15.70 -6.46
N PHE A 94 7.02 -15.57 -5.54
CA PHE A 94 7.27 -15.31 -4.13
C PHE A 94 6.48 -16.28 -3.25
N ASP A 95 6.95 -16.47 -2.01
CA ASP A 95 6.32 -17.35 -1.03
C ASP A 95 4.97 -16.75 -0.55
N GLU A 96 3.87 -17.22 -1.12
CA GLU A 96 2.51 -16.78 -0.76
C GLU A 96 2.16 -17.00 0.72
N PRO A 97 2.44 -18.17 1.34
CA PRO A 97 2.29 -18.35 2.79
C PRO A 97 2.98 -17.27 3.61
N LYS A 98 4.24 -16.96 3.28
CA LYS A 98 5.01 -15.90 3.96
C LYS A 98 4.38 -14.52 3.72
N ALA A 99 3.95 -14.22 2.50
CA ALA A 99 3.28 -12.95 2.20
C ALA A 99 1.99 -12.81 3.04
N LYS A 100 1.22 -13.88 3.17
CA LYS A 100 -0.01 -13.89 3.97
C LYS A 100 0.24 -13.71 5.46
N GLU A 101 1.34 -14.26 5.98
CA GLU A 101 1.80 -14.03 7.35
C GLU A 101 2.14 -12.54 7.56
N ILE A 102 2.94 -11.97 6.66
CA ILE A 102 3.31 -10.53 6.68
C ILE A 102 2.08 -9.64 6.66
N LEU A 103 1.17 -9.88 5.71
CA LEU A 103 -0.07 -9.11 5.55
C LEU A 103 -1.09 -9.38 6.66
N GLY A 104 -0.86 -10.39 7.50
CA GLY A 104 -1.74 -10.74 8.61
C GLY A 104 -1.51 -9.92 9.88
N GLU A 105 -0.43 -9.15 9.93
CA GLU A 105 -0.06 -8.27 11.04
C GLU A 105 -0.91 -7.00 11.07
N THR A 106 -1.15 -6.46 12.26
CA THR A 106 -1.98 -5.24 12.43
C THR A 106 -1.36 -3.98 11.81
N GLU A 107 -0.03 -3.95 11.64
CA GLU A 107 0.67 -2.87 10.94
C GLU A 107 1.45 -3.47 9.77
N VAL A 108 1.11 -3.03 8.55
CA VAL A 108 1.74 -3.53 7.32
C VAL A 108 2.29 -2.36 6.52
N ARG A 109 3.49 -2.52 5.97
CA ARG A 109 4.16 -1.53 5.14
C ARG A 109 4.26 -2.00 3.69
N ILE A 110 3.97 -1.07 2.79
CA ILE A 110 4.28 -1.16 1.37
C ILE A 110 5.53 -0.32 1.15
N ARG A 111 6.65 -0.91 0.75
CA ARG A 111 7.81 -0.15 0.26
C ARG A 111 7.84 -0.21 -1.25
N ILE A 112 7.95 0.96 -1.87
CA ILE A 112 8.04 1.16 -3.30
C ILE A 112 9.36 1.89 -3.56
N GLU A 113 10.22 1.26 -4.35
CA GLU A 113 11.50 1.83 -4.73
C GLU A 113 11.46 2.17 -6.22
N LEU A 114 11.84 3.39 -6.56
CA LEU A 114 11.97 3.90 -7.92
C LEU A 114 13.43 4.28 -8.20
N GLU A 115 13.79 4.40 -9.48
CA GLU A 115 15.13 4.84 -9.90
C GLU A 115 15.08 6.19 -10.67
N ASP A 116 14.06 6.99 -10.39
CA ASP A 116 13.78 8.26 -11.08
C ASP A 116 14.48 9.48 -10.44
N GLY A 117 15.02 9.33 -9.23
CA GLY A 117 15.65 10.42 -8.49
C GLY A 117 15.93 10.10 -7.02
N LYS A 118 15.75 11.09 -6.14
CA LYS A 118 16.04 10.99 -4.69
C LYS A 118 14.84 11.31 -3.79
N GLY A 119 13.68 11.54 -4.41
CA GLY A 119 12.44 11.91 -3.72
C GLY A 119 11.94 10.82 -2.80
N LYS A 120 11.38 11.22 -1.66
CA LYS A 120 10.78 10.32 -0.67
C LYS A 120 9.42 10.82 -0.21
N GLY A 121 8.51 9.89 0.05
CA GLY A 121 7.15 10.21 0.48
C GLY A 121 6.54 9.05 1.24
N THR A 122 5.78 9.38 2.28
CA THR A 122 5.05 8.40 3.08
C THR A 122 3.59 8.81 3.20
N ALA A 123 2.69 7.84 3.10
CA ALA A 123 1.27 8.00 3.38
C ALA A 123 0.78 6.87 4.28
N TRP A 124 -0.28 7.13 5.04
CA TRP A 124 -0.91 6.18 5.95
C TRP A 124 -2.39 6.09 5.69
N GLY A 125 -2.93 4.88 5.79
CA GLY A 125 -4.36 4.63 5.79
C GLY A 125 -4.64 3.28 6.46
N CYS A 126 -5.81 2.74 6.16
CA CYS A 126 -6.25 1.44 6.67
C CYS A 126 -6.77 0.58 5.52
N ASP A 127 -7.17 -0.64 5.81
CA ASP A 127 -7.91 -1.51 4.92
C ASP A 127 -9.38 -1.05 4.68
N LEU A 128 -10.11 -1.78 3.82
CA LEU A 128 -11.53 -1.55 3.54
C LEU A 128 -12.30 -2.82 3.88
N THR A 129 -13.08 -2.80 4.96
CA THR A 129 -13.72 -3.98 5.53
C THR A 129 -15.23 -3.98 5.32
N TYR A 130 -15.88 -5.11 5.60
CA TYR A 130 -17.34 -5.18 5.62
C TYR A 130 -17.95 -4.27 6.71
N ASP A 131 -17.28 -4.13 7.86
CA ASP A 131 -17.76 -3.29 8.95
C ASP A 131 -17.76 -1.80 8.58
N TYR A 132 -16.77 -1.34 7.80
CA TYR A 132 -16.79 0.01 7.24
C TYR A 132 -18.08 0.28 6.45
N VAL A 133 -18.46 -0.66 5.58
CA VAL A 133 -19.68 -0.56 4.76
C VAL A 133 -20.93 -0.63 5.62
N LYS A 134 -20.97 -1.52 6.62
CA LYS A 134 -22.11 -1.65 7.54
C LYS A 134 -22.32 -0.38 8.36
N ILE A 135 -21.26 0.12 9.00
CA ILE A 135 -21.31 1.34 9.83
C ILE A 135 -21.85 2.50 9.00
N ASN A 136 -21.30 2.73 7.80
CA ASN A 136 -21.65 3.89 6.97
C ASN A 136 -22.91 3.70 6.12
N GLY A 137 -23.31 2.45 5.84
CA GLY A 137 -24.52 2.11 5.11
C GLY A 137 -25.79 2.23 5.97
N ASP A 138 -25.68 1.92 7.26
CA ASP A 138 -26.80 1.92 8.21
C ASP A 138 -27.03 3.29 8.89
N TYR A 139 -26.26 4.33 8.53
CA TYR A 139 -26.31 5.65 9.18
C TYR A 139 -27.63 6.43 8.98
N ARG A 140 -28.55 5.94 8.14
CA ARG A 140 -29.91 6.47 7.95
C ARG A 140 -30.91 5.35 7.72
N THR A 141 -31.38 4.72 8.80
CA THR A 141 -32.66 4.00 8.88
C THR A 141 -33.42 4.41 10.13
#